data_AF-A0A0Q8QRU4-F1
#
_entry.id   AF-A0A0Q8QRU4-F1
#
_cell.length_a   1.000
_cell.length_b   1.000
_cell.length_c   1.000
_cell.angle_alpha   90.00
_cell.angle_beta   90.00
_cell.angle_gamma   90.00
#
_symmetry.space_group_name_H-M   'P 1'
#
loop_
_entity.id
_entity.type
_entity.pdbx_description
1 polymer ?
#
loop_
_entity_poly.entity_id
_entity_poly.type
_entity_poly.pdbx_seq_one_letter_code
_entity_poly.pdbx_strand_id
1 'polypeptide(L)'
;MRVLGESVSEQLEYVPASFRVIRHVRPKLACACCDAIVQAPAASRPIERGLAGPGLLAHVLVAKFADHIPLYRQSTMYAREGVELERALLANWVGAAGALLRPLVDALRRHVLAATKLHADDTPLPVLAPGNGKTRTARLWTYVRDDRASGDSTPPAVWFAYTPDRKGEHPQSHLASFSGILQADAYAGFNAIYEQAK
;
A
#
# COMPACT_ATOMS: atom_id res chain seq x y z
N MET A 1 42.22 -15.62 4.68
CA MET A 1 41.38 -14.86 3.73
C MET A 1 42.07 -13.54 3.44
N ARG A 2 42.30 -13.18 2.18
CA ARG A 2 42.87 -11.88 1.79
C ARG A 2 41.74 -10.91 1.45
N VAL A 3 41.80 -9.66 1.93
CA VAL A 3 40.82 -8.62 1.58
C VAL A 3 41.13 -8.11 0.17
N LEU A 4 40.14 -8.15 -0.72
CA LEU A 4 40.24 -7.66 -2.08
C LEU A 4 39.61 -6.26 -2.27
N GLY A 5 38.65 -5.92 -1.42
CA GLY A 5 37.90 -4.66 -1.48
C GLY A 5 36.56 -4.81 -0.77
N GLU A 6 35.67 -3.86 -0.99
CA GLU A 6 34.33 -3.88 -0.38
C GLU A 6 33.27 -3.38 -1.35
N SER A 7 32.02 -3.79 -1.11
CA SER A 7 30.86 -3.15 -1.70
C SER A 7 30.12 -2.37 -0.62
N VAL A 8 29.92 -1.08 -0.89
CA VAL A 8 29.24 -0.15 0.01
C VAL A 8 27.88 0.17 -0.59
N SER A 9 26.85 0.19 0.25
CA SER A 9 25.54 0.69 -0.13
C SER A 9 24.90 1.43 1.02
N GLU A 10 24.20 2.51 0.73
CA GLU A 10 23.52 3.32 1.72
C GLU A 10 22.00 3.12 1.65
N GLN A 11 21.34 3.35 2.79
CA GLN A 11 19.90 3.33 2.95
C GLN A 11 19.51 4.45 3.92
N LEU A 12 18.54 5.27 3.54
CA LEU A 12 17.97 6.30 4.39
C LEU A 12 16.82 5.72 5.19
N GLU A 13 16.91 5.79 6.51
CA GLU A 13 15.92 5.24 7.44
C GLU A 13 15.34 6.34 8.32
N TYR A 14 14.07 6.17 8.69
CA TYR A 14 13.41 7.01 9.69
C TYR A 14 13.32 6.24 11.01
N VAL A 15 13.96 6.77 12.04
CA VAL A 15 13.80 6.33 13.43
C VAL A 15 13.08 7.47 14.14
N PRO A 16 11.96 7.23 14.85
CA PRO A 16 11.07 8.30 15.34
C PRO A 16 11.79 9.59 15.73
N ALA A 17 11.42 10.69 15.06
CA ALA A 17 12.02 12.03 15.17
C ALA A 17 13.48 12.19 14.69
N SER A 18 14.00 11.29 13.85
CA SER A 18 15.34 11.42 13.27
C SER A 18 15.53 10.62 11.97
N PHE A 19 16.33 11.16 11.06
CA PHE A 19 16.82 10.43 9.89
C PHE A 19 18.19 9.82 10.15
N ARG A 20 18.43 8.62 9.62
CA ARG A 20 19.71 7.92 9.71
C ARG A 20 20.10 7.36 8.35
N VAL A 21 21.38 7.47 8.01
CA VAL A 21 21.95 6.75 6.88
C VAL A 21 22.57 5.46 7.40
N ILE A 22 21.99 4.33 7.01
CA ILE A 22 22.53 3.00 7.29
C ILE A 22 23.46 2.62 6.15
N ARG A 23 24.76 2.56 6.45
CA ARG A 23 25.79 2.15 5.49
C ARG A 23 26.10 0.67 5.65
N HIS A 24 25.74 -0.12 4.64
CA HIS A 24 26.09 -1.54 4.57
C HIS A 24 27.41 -1.71 3.82
N VAL A 25 28.42 -2.18 4.53
CA VAL A 25 29.74 -2.49 3.98
C VAL A 25 29.90 -4.01 3.90
N ARG A 26 30.15 -4.54 2.70
CA ARG A 26 30.28 -5.98 2.45
C ARG A 26 31.68 -6.26 1.90
N PRO A 27 32.62 -6.75 2.73
CA PRO A 27 33.98 -7.09 2.28
C PRO A 27 33.96 -8.22 1.24
N LYS A 28 34.83 -8.09 0.25
CA LYS A 28 35.16 -9.15 -0.72
C LYS A 28 36.46 -9.80 -0.26
N LEU A 29 36.42 -11.11 -0.04
CA LEU A 29 37.55 -11.88 0.48
C LEU A 29 37.95 -12.94 -0.55
N ALA A 30 39.25 -13.23 -0.66
CA ALA A 30 39.77 -14.37 -1.41
C ALA A 30 40.29 -15.46 -0.46
N CYS A 31 40.01 -16.74 -0.75
CA CYS A 31 40.72 -17.83 -0.09
C CYS A 31 42.19 -17.79 -0.49
N ALA A 32 43.10 -17.82 0.50
CA ALA A 32 44.53 -17.94 0.22
C ALA A 32 44.93 -19.32 -0.33
N CYS A 33 44.00 -20.29 -0.29
CA CYS A 33 44.21 -21.68 -0.64
C CYS A 33 43.90 -22.00 -2.12
N CYS A 34 42.91 -21.31 -2.69
CA CYS A 34 42.34 -21.65 -3.99
C CYS A 34 41.86 -20.42 -4.78
N ASP A 35 42.18 -19.21 -4.29
CA ASP A 35 41.79 -17.92 -4.87
C ASP A 35 40.28 -17.69 -5.06
N ALA A 36 39.43 -18.54 -4.49
CA ALA A 36 37.98 -18.38 -4.54
C ALA A 36 37.54 -17.08 -3.84
N ILE A 37 36.72 -16.29 -4.52
CA ILE A 37 36.20 -15.02 -4.02
C ILE A 37 34.86 -15.25 -3.30
N VAL A 38 34.75 -14.78 -2.07
CA VAL A 38 33.54 -14.86 -1.25
C VAL A 38 33.11 -13.47 -0.78
N GLN A 39 31.80 -13.22 -0.77
CA GLN A 39 31.19 -11.99 -0.28
C GLN A 39 29.79 -12.30 0.28
N ALA A 40 29.40 -11.62 1.36
CA ALA A 40 28.05 -11.74 1.89
C ALA A 40 26.99 -11.22 0.89
N PRO A 41 25.82 -11.87 0.78
CA PRO A 41 24.73 -11.37 -0.06
C PRO A 41 24.27 -9.98 0.39
N ALA A 42 23.68 -9.22 -0.52
CA ALA A 42 23.13 -7.92 -0.17
C ALA A 42 21.90 -8.13 0.71
N ALA A 43 21.71 -7.27 1.72
CA ALA A 43 20.47 -7.26 2.48
C ALA A 43 19.30 -6.96 1.53
N SER A 44 18.18 -7.65 1.71
CA SER A 44 16.95 -7.37 0.98
C SER A 44 16.47 -5.95 1.29
N ARG A 45 15.96 -5.26 0.28
CA ARG A 45 15.37 -3.92 0.42
C ARG A 45 13.90 -3.97 -0.01
N PRO A 46 13.01 -3.16 0.58
CA PRO A 46 11.62 -3.10 0.13
C PRO A 46 11.51 -2.69 -1.35
N ILE A 47 12.30 -1.70 -1.77
CA ILE A 47 12.40 -1.26 -3.16
C ILE A 47 13.81 -1.61 -3.64
N GLU A 48 13.91 -2.39 -4.71
CA GLU A 48 15.20 -2.80 -5.27
C GLU A 48 16.02 -1.56 -5.68
N ARG A 49 17.29 -1.49 -5.23
CA ARG A 49 18.19 -0.34 -5.42
C ARG A 49 17.64 1.00 -4.89
N GLY A 50 16.53 0.96 -4.15
CA GLY A 50 15.92 2.13 -3.54
C GLY A 50 16.75 2.65 -2.36
N LEU A 51 16.65 3.96 -2.15
CA LEU A 51 17.28 4.65 -1.02
C LEU A 51 16.54 4.40 0.30
N ALA A 52 15.21 4.33 0.29
CA ALA A 52 14.42 4.26 1.51
C ALA A 52 14.49 2.89 2.22
N GLY A 53 14.62 2.95 3.54
CA GLY A 53 14.36 1.85 4.46
C GLY A 53 12.87 1.62 4.71
N PRO A 54 12.50 0.44 5.27
CA PRO A 54 11.12 0.13 5.60
C PRO A 54 10.49 1.12 6.58
N GLY A 55 11.25 1.65 7.56
CA GLY A 55 10.74 2.62 8.52
C GLY A 55 10.40 3.96 7.87
N LEU A 56 11.23 4.43 6.94
CA LEU A 56 10.98 5.64 6.16
C LEU A 56 9.77 5.47 5.26
N LEU A 57 9.64 4.34 4.57
CA LEU A 57 8.45 4.05 3.75
C LEU A 57 7.18 4.03 4.60
N ALA A 58 7.22 3.37 5.76
CA ALA A 58 6.08 3.35 6.69
C ALA A 58 5.73 4.77 7.16
N HIS A 59 6.73 5.57 7.56
CA HIS A 59 6.54 6.94 7.99
C HIS A 59 5.88 7.81 6.90
N VAL A 60 6.39 7.77 5.66
CA VAL A 60 5.84 8.53 4.53
C VAL A 60 4.37 8.17 4.26
N LEU A 61 4.04 6.88 4.31
CA LEU A 61 2.66 6.41 4.09
C LEU A 61 1.72 6.82 5.22
N VAL A 62 2.11 6.62 6.48
CA VAL A 62 1.30 6.98 7.65
C VAL A 62 1.09 8.49 7.66
N ALA A 63 2.15 9.29 7.52
CA ALA A 63 2.05 10.73 7.46
C ALA A 63 1.12 11.19 6.32
N LYS A 64 1.16 10.53 5.16
CA LYS A 64 0.33 10.89 4.01
C LYS A 64 -1.14 10.57 4.21
N PHE A 65 -1.43 9.35 4.66
CA PHE A 65 -2.79 8.79 4.60
C PHE A 65 -3.52 8.83 5.94
N ALA A 66 -2.82 8.62 7.06
CA ALA A 66 -3.41 8.71 8.39
C ALA A 66 -3.38 10.14 8.93
N ASP A 67 -2.26 10.84 8.76
CA ASP A 67 -2.08 12.20 9.32
C ASP A 67 -2.39 13.32 8.31
N HIS A 68 -2.81 12.96 7.10
CA HIS A 68 -3.18 13.91 6.04
C HIS A 68 -2.09 14.93 5.67
N ILE A 69 -0.81 14.57 5.79
CA ILE A 69 0.34 15.42 5.41
C ILE A 69 0.69 15.16 3.93
N PRO A 70 0.39 16.08 3.00
CA PRO A 70 0.68 15.86 1.59
C PRO A 70 2.19 15.79 1.33
N LEU A 71 2.59 15.05 0.27
CA LEU A 71 4.00 14.76 -0.01
C LEU A 71 4.90 16.00 -0.18
N TYR A 72 4.35 17.09 -0.73
CA TYR A 72 5.12 18.35 -0.81
C TYR A 72 5.45 18.90 0.57
N ARG A 73 4.53 18.77 1.53
CA ARG A 73 4.72 19.23 2.91
C ARG A 73 5.71 18.35 3.64
N GLN A 74 5.62 17.03 3.45
CA GLN A 74 6.61 16.09 3.97
C GLN A 74 8.02 16.43 3.45
N SER A 75 8.17 16.63 2.14
CA SER A 75 9.44 17.06 1.53
C SER A 75 10.01 18.32 2.19
N THR A 76 9.19 19.37 2.40
CA THR A 76 9.62 20.59 3.11
C THR A 76 9.96 20.34 4.58
N MET A 77 9.26 19.43 5.27
CA MET A 77 9.58 19.08 6.65
C MET A 77 10.93 18.39 6.74
N TYR A 78 11.22 17.45 5.84
CA TYR A 78 12.48 16.70 5.81
C TYR A 78 13.67 17.58 5.45
N ALA A 79 13.49 18.55 4.55
CA ALA A 79 14.52 19.55 4.22
C ALA A 79 14.97 20.35 5.45
N ARG A 80 14.08 20.64 6.41
CA ARG A 80 14.45 21.32 7.67
C ARG A 80 15.34 20.48 8.58
N GLU A 81 15.36 19.17 8.38
CA GLU A 81 16.26 18.22 9.05
C GLU A 81 17.50 17.91 8.18
N GLY A 82 17.72 18.65 7.09
CA GLY A 82 18.84 18.45 6.17
C GLY A 82 18.65 17.30 5.18
N VAL A 83 17.43 16.77 5.05
CA VAL A 83 17.10 15.63 4.18
C VAL A 83 16.26 16.10 2.99
N GLU A 84 16.94 16.38 1.89
CA GLU A 84 16.33 16.83 0.64
C GLU A 84 15.76 15.65 -0.15
N LEU A 85 14.43 15.52 -0.15
CA LEU A 85 13.71 14.48 -0.91
C LEU A 85 12.69 15.13 -1.84
N GLU A 86 12.84 14.89 -3.15
CA GLU A 86 11.91 15.39 -4.14
C GLU A 86 10.51 14.77 -3.99
N ARG A 87 9.47 15.58 -4.24
CA ARG A 87 8.08 15.10 -4.24
C ARG A 87 7.84 13.93 -5.18
N ALA A 88 8.50 13.92 -6.34
CA ALA A 88 8.39 12.84 -7.33
C ALA A 88 8.94 11.52 -6.77
N LEU A 89 10.07 11.58 -6.06
CA LEU A 89 10.67 10.42 -5.40
C LEU A 89 9.73 9.85 -4.33
N LEU A 90 9.15 10.71 -3.48
CA LEU A 90 8.16 10.28 -2.49
C LEU A 90 6.93 9.65 -3.15
N ALA A 91 6.44 10.20 -4.28
CA ALA A 91 5.32 9.64 -5.01
C ALA A 91 5.64 8.25 -5.58
N ASN A 92 6.84 8.06 -6.12
CA ASN A 92 7.32 6.76 -6.58
C ASN A 92 7.38 5.75 -5.44
N TRP A 93 7.84 6.15 -4.25
CA TRP A 93 7.84 5.29 -3.06
C TRP A 93 6.44 4.91 -2.61
N VAL A 94 5.47 5.84 -2.63
CA VAL A 94 4.07 5.53 -2.35
C VAL A 94 3.53 4.47 -3.32
N GLY A 95 3.82 4.61 -4.62
CA GLY A 95 3.41 3.62 -5.62
C GLY A 95 4.04 2.24 -5.40
N ALA A 96 5.35 2.21 -5.18
CA ALA A 96 6.08 0.96 -4.93
C ALA A 96 5.61 0.26 -3.65
N ALA A 97 5.40 1.02 -2.57
CA ALA A 97 4.87 0.46 -1.34
C ALA A 97 3.43 -0.04 -1.49
N GLY A 98 2.61 0.63 -2.31
CA GLY A 98 1.29 0.13 -2.69
C GLY A 98 1.33 -1.23 -3.37
N ALA A 99 2.35 -1.51 -4.20
CA ALA A 99 2.56 -2.83 -4.79
C ALA A 99 2.99 -3.87 -3.74
N LEU A 100 3.91 -3.50 -2.83
CA LEU A 100 4.37 -4.39 -1.74
C LEU A 100 3.24 -4.78 -0.78
N LEU A 101 2.26 -3.90 -0.55
CA LEU A 101 1.13 -4.13 0.34
C LEU A 101 0.01 -4.96 -0.31
N ARG A 102 0.08 -5.27 -1.62
CA ARG A 102 -0.97 -6.02 -2.33
C ARG A 102 -1.36 -7.33 -1.64
N PRO A 103 -0.43 -8.19 -1.15
CA PRO A 103 -0.80 -9.44 -0.48
C PRO A 103 -1.64 -9.22 0.78
N LEU A 104 -1.41 -8.12 1.51
CA LEU A 104 -2.21 -7.75 2.69
C LEU A 104 -3.60 -7.28 2.28
N VAL A 105 -3.72 -6.51 1.19
CA VAL A 105 -5.02 -6.11 0.63
C VAL A 105 -5.82 -7.33 0.19
N ASP A 106 -5.17 -8.33 -0.43
CA ASP A 106 -5.84 -9.55 -0.85
C ASP A 106 -6.27 -10.42 0.33
N ALA A 107 -5.45 -10.49 1.39
CA ALA A 107 -5.81 -11.16 2.63
C ALA A 107 -7.00 -10.47 3.32
N LEU A 108 -6.99 -9.13 3.37
CA LEU A 108 -8.09 -8.33 3.90
C LEU A 108 -9.38 -8.54 3.09
N ARG A 109 -9.29 -8.57 1.76
CA ARG A 109 -10.42 -8.90 0.88
C ARG A 109 -11.01 -10.26 1.23
N ARG A 110 -10.18 -11.30 1.33
CA ARG A 110 -10.65 -12.65 1.71
C ARG A 110 -11.32 -12.67 3.08
N HIS A 111 -10.73 -11.98 4.06
CA HIS A 111 -11.30 -11.87 5.40
C HIS A 111 -12.66 -11.18 5.41
N VAL A 112 -12.80 -10.07 4.67
CA VAL A 112 -14.07 -9.35 4.54
C VAL A 112 -15.12 -10.21 3.83
N LEU A 113 -14.79 -10.79 2.68
CA LEU A 113 -15.74 -11.58 1.88
C LEU A 113 -16.12 -12.94 2.51
N ALA A 114 -15.45 -13.37 3.57
CA ALA A 114 -15.82 -14.55 4.35
C ALA A 114 -16.94 -14.28 5.39
N ALA A 115 -17.41 -13.03 5.51
CA ALA A 115 -18.51 -12.71 6.41
C ALA A 115 -19.84 -13.33 5.95
N THR A 116 -20.74 -13.63 6.88
CA THR A 116 -22.13 -14.03 6.54
C THR A 116 -22.99 -12.83 6.16
N LYS A 117 -22.58 -11.62 6.57
CA LYS A 117 -23.22 -10.35 6.28
C LYS A 117 -22.16 -9.30 5.91
N LEU A 118 -22.43 -8.55 4.85
CA LEU A 118 -21.62 -7.42 4.40
C LEU A 118 -22.46 -6.16 4.31
N HIS A 119 -21.87 -5.03 4.68
CA HIS A 119 -22.38 -3.73 4.33
C HIS A 119 -21.62 -3.19 3.12
N ALA A 120 -22.33 -2.63 2.15
CA ALA A 120 -21.73 -2.04 0.96
C ALA A 120 -22.19 -0.60 0.76
N ASP A 121 -21.24 0.27 0.41
CA ASP A 121 -21.47 1.67 0.04
C ASP A 121 -20.45 2.10 -1.02
N ASP A 122 -20.62 3.28 -1.60
CA ASP A 122 -19.64 3.90 -2.50
C ASP A 122 -19.46 5.39 -2.21
N THR A 123 -18.21 5.85 -2.18
CA THR A 123 -17.90 7.27 -2.07
C THR A 123 -17.38 7.82 -3.40
N PRO A 124 -17.91 8.95 -3.92
CA PRO A 124 -17.37 9.61 -5.10
C PRO A 124 -15.97 10.16 -4.84
N LEU A 125 -15.05 9.93 -5.78
CA LEU A 125 -13.68 10.42 -5.74
C LEU A 125 -13.37 11.25 -7.00
N PRO A 126 -13.01 12.53 -6.88
CA PRO A 126 -12.56 13.30 -8.04
C PRO A 126 -11.16 12.85 -8.46
N VAL A 127 -11.03 12.39 -9.70
CA VAL A 127 -9.77 11.91 -10.28
C VAL A 127 -9.40 12.76 -11.48
N LEU A 128 -8.12 13.12 -11.58
CA LEU A 128 -7.62 13.85 -12.74
C LEU A 128 -7.86 13.05 -14.03
N ALA A 129 -8.40 13.72 -15.05
CA ALA A 129 -8.55 13.20 -16.40
C ALA A 129 -7.78 14.13 -17.37
N PRO A 130 -6.46 13.92 -17.53
CA PRO A 130 -5.62 14.76 -18.39
C PRO A 130 -6.21 14.87 -19.80
N GLY A 131 -6.15 16.08 -20.39
CA GLY A 131 -6.72 16.39 -21.70
C GLY A 131 -8.14 16.97 -21.67
N ASN A 132 -8.89 16.79 -20.59
CA ASN A 132 -10.30 17.22 -20.52
C ASN A 132 -10.54 18.51 -19.72
N GLY A 133 -9.51 19.08 -19.10
CA GLY A 133 -9.59 20.28 -18.26
C GLY A 133 -10.47 20.14 -17.01
N LYS A 134 -11.01 18.95 -16.74
CA LYS A 134 -11.92 18.62 -15.64
C LYS A 134 -11.51 17.30 -15.00
N THR A 135 -11.94 17.09 -13.76
CA THR A 135 -11.87 15.78 -13.10
C THR A 135 -13.00 14.87 -13.58
N ARG A 136 -12.77 13.56 -13.53
CA ARG A 136 -13.82 12.54 -13.62
C ARG A 136 -14.20 12.08 -12.23
N THR A 137 -15.47 11.72 -12.05
CA THR A 137 -15.94 11.13 -10.78
C THR A 137 -15.75 9.63 -10.81
N ALA A 138 -14.68 9.15 -10.18
CA ALA A 138 -14.47 7.75 -9.89
C ALA A 138 -15.21 7.34 -8.62
N ARG A 139 -15.22 6.05 -8.29
CA ARG A 139 -15.83 5.51 -7.07
C ARG A 139 -14.84 4.72 -6.25
N LEU A 140 -14.97 4.86 -4.94
CA LEU A 140 -14.33 4.00 -3.96
C LEU A 140 -15.44 3.22 -3.26
N TRP A 141 -15.61 1.96 -3.66
CA TRP A 141 -16.55 1.02 -3.06
C TRP A 141 -16.00 0.57 -1.71
N THR A 142 -16.87 0.52 -0.71
CA THR A 142 -16.55 0.07 0.63
C THR A 142 -17.33 -1.21 0.92
N TYR A 143 -16.63 -2.25 1.37
CA TYR A 143 -17.24 -3.49 1.83
C TYR A 143 -16.84 -3.70 3.28
N VAL A 144 -17.82 -3.69 4.18
CA VAL A 144 -17.59 -3.72 5.61
C VAL A 144 -18.07 -5.05 6.17
N ARG A 145 -17.14 -5.74 6.82
CA ARG A 145 -17.43 -6.83 7.75
C ARG A 145 -17.46 -6.23 9.15
N ASP A 146 -18.65 -5.97 9.67
CA ASP A 146 -18.84 -5.55 11.07
C ASP A 146 -20.26 -5.88 11.51
N ASP A 147 -20.41 -6.97 12.26
CA ASP A 147 -21.70 -7.37 12.83
C ASP A 147 -21.64 -7.40 14.38
N ARG A 148 -20.73 -6.61 14.97
CA ARG A 148 -20.55 -6.53 16.43
C ARG A 148 -21.83 -6.10 17.15
N ALA A 149 -22.63 -5.25 16.52
CA ALA A 149 -23.94 -4.84 17.05
C ALA A 149 -24.94 -6.00 17.18
N SER A 150 -24.68 -7.12 16.49
CA SER A 150 -25.47 -8.36 16.53
C SER A 150 -24.74 -9.50 17.23
N GLY A 151 -23.69 -9.20 18.01
CA GLY A 151 -22.97 -10.18 18.84
C GLY A 151 -21.86 -10.95 18.12
N ASP A 152 -21.50 -10.60 16.88
CA ASP A 152 -20.32 -11.16 16.23
C ASP A 152 -19.04 -10.68 16.94
N SER A 153 -18.15 -11.63 17.26
CA SER A 153 -16.84 -11.37 17.88
C SER A 153 -15.69 -11.34 16.88
N THR A 154 -15.97 -11.60 15.60
CA THR A 154 -14.94 -11.60 14.57
C THR A 154 -14.38 -10.19 14.36
N PRO A 155 -13.04 -10.00 14.25
CA PRO A 155 -12.47 -8.67 14.07
C PRO A 155 -13.06 -7.93 12.86
N PRO A 156 -13.56 -6.69 13.07
CA PRO A 156 -14.17 -5.91 12.01
C PRO A 156 -13.13 -5.49 10.99
N ALA A 157 -13.54 -5.35 9.75
CA ALA A 157 -12.66 -4.99 8.65
C ALA A 157 -13.41 -4.27 7.52
N VAL A 158 -12.68 -3.44 6.79
CA VAL A 158 -13.18 -2.76 5.59
C VAL A 158 -12.26 -3.06 4.43
N TRP A 159 -12.81 -3.53 3.32
CA TRP A 159 -12.11 -3.64 2.05
C TRP A 159 -12.60 -2.54 1.10
N PHE A 160 -11.66 -1.82 0.50
CA PHE A 160 -11.92 -0.77 -0.47
C PHE A 160 -11.58 -1.23 -1.89
N ALA A 161 -12.46 -0.94 -2.85
CA ALA A 161 -12.24 -1.21 -4.27
C ALA A 161 -12.45 0.06 -5.10
N TYR A 162 -11.46 0.43 -5.92
CA TYR A 162 -11.54 1.60 -6.81
C TYR A 162 -12.11 1.22 -8.17
N THR A 163 -13.00 2.04 -8.72
CA THR A 163 -13.49 1.94 -10.09
C THR A 163 -13.58 3.31 -10.76
N PRO A 164 -13.44 3.39 -12.10
CA PRO A 164 -13.44 4.68 -12.81
C PRO A 164 -14.82 5.33 -12.91
N ASP A 165 -15.91 4.57 -12.67
CA ASP A 165 -17.30 5.03 -12.69
C ASP A 165 -18.15 4.25 -11.67
N ARG A 166 -19.46 4.52 -11.60
CA ARG A 166 -20.41 3.92 -10.65
C ARG A 166 -21.20 2.72 -11.21
N LYS A 167 -20.81 2.13 -12.34
CA LYS A 167 -21.64 1.08 -12.97
C LYS A 167 -21.85 -0.13 -12.05
N GLY A 168 -23.04 -0.71 -12.12
CA GLY A 168 -23.40 -1.90 -11.33
C GLY A 168 -22.58 -3.16 -11.67
N GLU A 169 -21.91 -3.20 -12.83
CA GLU A 169 -20.99 -4.30 -13.19
C GLU A 169 -19.83 -4.44 -12.19
N HIS A 170 -19.43 -3.35 -11.54
CA HIS A 170 -18.32 -3.37 -10.59
C HIS A 170 -18.66 -4.11 -9.29
N PRO A 171 -19.71 -3.76 -8.52
CA PRO A 171 -20.07 -4.52 -7.34
C PRO A 171 -20.45 -5.96 -7.68
N GLN A 172 -21.04 -6.23 -8.85
CA GLN A 172 -21.27 -7.60 -9.33
C GLN A 172 -19.96 -8.39 -9.44
N SER A 173 -18.92 -7.82 -10.06
CA SER A 173 -17.60 -8.44 -10.18
C SER A 173 -16.90 -8.59 -8.82
N HIS A 174 -16.96 -7.57 -7.97
CA HIS A 174 -16.34 -7.59 -6.64
C HIS A 174 -16.91 -8.70 -5.75
N LEU A 175 -18.24 -8.89 -5.80
CA LEU A 175 -19.02 -9.81 -4.98
C LEU A 175 -19.36 -11.14 -5.67
N ALA A 176 -18.78 -11.43 -6.85
CA ALA A 176 -19.13 -12.62 -7.63
C ALA A 176 -18.97 -13.95 -6.87
N SER A 177 -18.09 -14.01 -5.88
CA SER A 177 -17.86 -15.19 -5.03
C SER A 177 -18.46 -15.06 -3.62
N PHE A 178 -19.18 -13.98 -3.33
CA PHE A 178 -19.78 -13.74 -2.01
C PHE A 178 -21.13 -14.44 -1.93
N SER A 179 -21.39 -15.10 -0.80
CA SER A 179 -22.69 -15.69 -0.49
C SER A 179 -23.05 -15.33 0.95
N GLY A 180 -24.16 -14.64 1.13
CA GLY A 180 -24.59 -14.11 2.43
C GLY A 180 -25.54 -12.93 2.29
N ILE A 181 -25.75 -12.23 3.39
CA ILE A 181 -26.61 -11.05 3.44
C ILE A 181 -25.80 -9.84 2.98
N LEU A 182 -26.26 -9.17 1.91
CA LEU A 182 -25.73 -7.88 1.49
C LEU A 182 -26.68 -6.77 1.97
N GLN A 183 -26.17 -5.84 2.75
CA GLN A 183 -26.87 -4.63 3.14
C GLN A 183 -26.24 -3.44 2.41
N ALA A 184 -26.96 -2.86 1.46
CA ALA A 184 -26.53 -1.66 0.74
C ALA A 184 -27.61 -0.58 0.78
N ASP A 185 -27.28 0.63 0.31
CA ASP A 185 -28.29 1.64 0.02
C ASP A 185 -29.23 1.18 -1.13
N ALA A 186 -30.30 1.93 -1.38
CA ALA A 186 -31.25 1.63 -2.45
C ALA A 186 -30.71 1.96 -3.86
N TYR A 187 -29.38 1.94 -4.05
CA TYR A 187 -28.78 2.18 -5.35
C TYR A 187 -29.07 1.01 -6.32
N ALA A 188 -29.71 1.33 -7.45
CA ALA A 188 -30.10 0.36 -8.46
C ALA A 188 -28.94 -0.48 -9.03
N GLY A 189 -27.68 -0.04 -8.89
CA GLY A 189 -26.51 -0.81 -9.31
C GLY A 189 -26.32 -2.13 -8.55
N PHE A 190 -26.98 -2.30 -7.38
CA PHE A 190 -26.99 -3.56 -6.64
C PHE A 190 -28.11 -4.53 -7.06
N ASN A 191 -29.12 -4.09 -7.80
CA ASN A 191 -30.33 -4.91 -8.09
C ASN A 191 -29.99 -6.29 -8.67
N ALA A 192 -29.09 -6.34 -9.65
CA ALA A 192 -28.69 -7.59 -10.30
C ALA A 192 -28.06 -8.61 -9.32
N ILE A 193 -27.42 -8.15 -8.24
CA ILE A 193 -26.85 -9.04 -7.22
C ILE A 193 -27.96 -9.70 -6.40
N TYR A 194 -29.01 -8.94 -6.04
CA TYR A 194 -30.16 -9.47 -5.30
C TYR A 194 -31.03 -10.42 -6.14
N GLU A 195 -31.10 -10.21 -7.45
CA GLU A 195 -31.83 -11.10 -8.37
C GLU A 195 -31.14 -12.46 -8.56
N GLN A 196 -29.81 -12.49 -8.50
CA GLN A 196 -29.00 -13.71 -8.62
C GLN A 196 -28.95 -14.55 -7.33
N ALA A 197 -29.30 -13.97 -6.18
CA ALA A 197 -29.25 -14.63 -4.87
C ALA A 197 -30.48 -15.51 -4.56
N LYS A 198 -31.26 -15.90 -5.58
CA LYS A 198 -32.35 -16.89 -5.47
C LYS A 198 -31.84 -18.31 -5.65
#